data_AF-A0A2E7TWU3-F1
#
_entry.id   AF-A0A2E7TWU3-F1
#
_cell.length_a   1.000
_cell.length_b   1.000
_cell.length_c   1.000
_cell.angle_alpha   90.00
_cell.angle_beta   90.00
_cell.angle_gamma   90.00
#
_symmetry.space_group_name_H-M   'P 1'
#
loop_
_entity.id
_entity.type
_entity.pdbx_description
1 polymer ?
#
loop_
_entity_poly.entity_id
_entity_poly.type
_entity_poly.pdbx_seq_one_letter_code
_entity_poly.pdbx_strand_id
1 'polypeptide(L)' 'MSDDLLKKVISHAKEYGFVFPSSEIYDGLSAAYDYGQLGAELKNNIKHYWWTAMVRMHENIVGIDASIFMHPSTWKA' A
#
# COMPACT_ATOMS: atom_id res chain seq x y z
N MET A 1 5.09 5.59 -26.31
CA MET A 1 3.75 4.98 -26.12
C MET A 1 3.53 4.46 -24.70
N SER A 2 4.49 3.78 -24.06
CA SER A 2 4.38 3.30 -22.65
C SER A 2 4.07 4.41 -21.62
N ASP A 3 4.79 5.53 -21.67
CA ASP A 3 4.62 6.63 -20.72
C ASP A 3 3.22 7.24 -20.69
N ASP A 4 2.49 7.17 -21.80
CA ASP A 4 1.15 7.74 -21.90
C ASP A 4 0.11 6.90 -21.15
N LEU A 5 0.33 5.58 -21.09
CA LEU A 5 -0.57 4.68 -20.36
C LEU A 5 -0.42 4.86 -18.84
N LEU A 6 0.81 4.92 -18.35
CA LEU A 6 1.06 5.14 -16.91
C LEU A 6 0.48 6.48 -16.45
N LYS A 7 0.66 7.55 -17.24
CA LYS A 7 0.07 8.87 -16.94
C LYS A 7 -1.45 8.80 -16.85
N LYS A 8 -2.12 8.05 -17.73
CA LYS A 8 -3.58 7.84 -17.67
C LYS A 8 -4.00 7.13 -16.39
N VAL A 9 -3.27 6.08 -15.98
CA VAL A 9 -3.54 5.35 -14.73
C VAL A 9 -3.37 6.27 -13.52
N ILE A 10 -2.30 7.07 -13.47
CA ILE A 10 -2.06 8.02 -12.38
C ILE A 10 -3.18 9.05 -12.31
N SER A 11 -3.57 9.62 -13.46
CA SER A 11 -4.67 10.59 -13.55
C SER A 11 -5.97 9.99 -13.02
N HIS A 12 -6.33 8.78 -13.46
CA HIS A 12 -7.53 8.09 -13.00
C HIS A 12 -7.47 7.77 -11.50
N ALA A 13 -6.33 7.28 -11.01
CA ALA A 13 -6.16 6.96 -9.59
C ALA A 13 -6.36 8.19 -8.70
N LYS A 14 -5.87 9.35 -9.13
CA LYS A 14 -6.07 10.62 -8.41
C LYS A 14 -7.51 11.11 -8.51
N GLU A 15 -8.07 11.16 -9.71
CA GLU A 15 -9.41 11.71 -9.98
C GLU A 15 -10.52 10.94 -9.26
N TYR A 16 -10.40 9.62 -9.14
CA TYR A 16 -11.43 8.77 -8.54
C TYR A 16 -11.17 8.41 -7.06
N GLY A 17 -10.13 8.99 -6.45
CA GLY A 17 -9.89 8.82 -5.01
C GLY A 17 -9.26 7.47 -4.63
N PHE A 18 -8.32 6.99 -5.44
CA PHE A 18 -7.48 5.84 -5.10
C PHE A 18 -6.20 6.27 -4.38
N VAL A 19 -5.35 7.08 -5.02
CA VAL A 19 -4.03 7.44 -4.48
C VAL A 19 -3.72 8.91 -4.74
N PHE A 20 -3.17 9.58 -3.72
CA PHE A 20 -2.75 10.97 -3.76
C PHE A 20 -1.27 11.11 -3.35
N PRO A 21 -0.50 12.04 -3.94
CA PRO A 21 0.77 12.46 -3.37
C PRO A 21 0.57 12.93 -1.93
N SER A 22 1.36 12.41 -0.99
CA SER A 22 1.22 12.81 0.40
C SER A 22 1.69 14.26 0.58
N SER A 23 1.02 14.99 1.47
CA SER A 23 1.30 16.41 1.74
C SER A 23 1.23 17.31 0.50
N GLU A 24 0.38 17.01 -0.48
CA GLU A 24 0.30 17.73 -1.76
C GLU A 24 0.14 19.26 -1.60
N ILE A 25 -0.59 19.72 -0.58
CA ILE A 25 -0.79 21.16 -0.29
C ILE A 25 0.46 21.85 0.29
N TYR A 26 1.51 21.09 0.61
CA TYR A 26 2.77 21.53 1.22
C TYR A 26 3.97 21.06 0.37
N ASP A 27 3.88 21.19 -0.96
CA ASP A 27 4.88 20.78 -1.96
C ASP A 27 5.11 19.27 -2.11
N GLY A 28 4.36 18.45 -1.37
CA GLY A 28 4.43 17.01 -1.40
C GLY A 28 5.62 16.42 -0.64
N LEU A 29 5.50 15.16 -0.26
CA LEU A 29 6.60 14.38 0.30
C LEU A 29 7.02 13.31 -0.71
N SER A 30 8.24 13.42 -1.25
CA SER A 30 8.75 12.46 -2.23
C SER A 30 8.69 11.02 -1.69
N ALA A 31 8.27 10.10 -2.55
CA ALA A 31 8.06 8.69 -2.23
C ALA A 31 7.00 8.38 -1.15
N ALA A 32 6.19 9.35 -0.72
CA ALA A 32 5.07 9.14 0.18
C ALA A 32 3.72 9.40 -0.52
N TYR A 33 2.74 8.54 -0.24
CA TYR A 33 1.42 8.58 -0.88
C TYR A 33 0.32 8.20 0.11
N ASP A 34 -0.82 8.84 -0.04
CA ASP A 34 -2.01 8.62 0.76
C ASP A 34 -3.10 7.91 -0.05
N TYR A 35 -3.78 6.94 0.57
CA TYR A 35 -4.90 6.24 -0.05
C TYR A 35 -6.21 6.99 0.22
N GLY A 36 -6.94 7.31 -0.84
CA GLY A 36 -8.28 7.90 -0.77
C GLY A 36 -9.36 6.87 -0.43
N GLN A 37 -10.64 7.27 -0.46
CA GLN A 37 -11.76 6.38 -0.10
C GLN A 37 -11.77 5.05 -0.87
N LEU A 38 -11.61 5.09 -2.20
CA LEU A 38 -11.64 3.88 -3.02
C LEU A 38 -10.33 3.10 -2.90
N GLY A 39 -9.21 3.79 -2.72
CA GLY A 39 -7.90 3.18 -2.54
C GLY A 39 -7.78 2.42 -1.22
N ALA A 40 -8.34 2.96 -0.15
CA ALA A 40 -8.37 2.31 1.16
C ALA A 40 -9.16 1.01 1.11
N GLU A 41 -10.37 1.04 0.53
CA GLU A 41 -11.21 -0.15 0.33
C GLU A 41 -10.50 -1.19 -0.54
N LEU A 42 -9.96 -0.79 -1.70
CA LEU A 42 -9.22 -1.69 -2.58
C LEU A 42 -8.03 -2.33 -1.85
N LYS A 43 -7.23 -1.54 -1.12
CA LYS A 43 -6.08 -2.02 -0.36
C LYS A 43 -6.51 -3.05 0.68
N ASN A 44 -7.57 -2.76 1.44
CA ASN A 44 -8.06 -3.65 2.49
C ASN A 44 -8.62 -4.95 1.91
N ASN A 45 -9.36 -4.88 0.81
CA ASN A 45 -9.89 -6.07 0.11
C ASN A 45 -8.77 -6.99 -0.38
N ILE A 46 -7.72 -6.42 -1.00
CA ILE A 46 -6.55 -7.20 -1.45
C ILE A 46 -5.83 -7.82 -0.25
N LYS A 47 -5.60 -7.07 0.82
CA LYS A 47 -4.97 -7.59 2.05
C LYS A 47 -5.76 -8.74 2.65
N HIS A 48 -7.09 -8.60 2.75
CA HIS A 48 -7.97 -9.63 3.31
C HIS A 48 -7.98 -10.89 2.45
N TYR A 49 -8.08 -10.73 1.13
CA TYR A 49 -8.01 -11.84 0.18
C TYR A 49 -6.69 -12.59 0.32
N TRP A 50 -5.57 -11.86 0.32
CA TRP A 50 -4.23 -12.46 0.43
C TRP A 50 -4.04 -13.18 1.76
N TRP A 51 -4.46 -12.57 2.88
CA TRP A 51 -4.38 -13.19 4.20
C TRP A 51 -5.18 -14.49 4.26
N THR A 52 -6.38 -14.50 3.69
CA THR A 52 -7.21 -15.71 3.64
C THR A 52 -6.54 -16.78 2.79
N ALA A 53 -6.12 -16.42 1.57
CA ALA A 53 -5.50 -17.35 0.63
C ALA A 53 -4.20 -17.96 1.19
N MET A 54 -3.33 -17.15 1.80
CA MET A 54 -2.02 -17.61 2.25
C MET A 54 -2.05 -18.19 3.66
N VAL A 55 -2.71 -17.54 4.61
CA VAL A 55 -2.63 -17.94 6.03
C VAL A 55 -3.75 -18.89 6.42
N ARG A 56 -5.00 -18.63 5.99
CA ARG A 56 -6.15 -19.41 6.46
C ARG A 56 -6.37 -20.71 5.68
N MET A 57 -5.94 -20.76 4.42
CA MET A 57 -6.11 -21.95 3.56
C MET A 57 -4.91 -22.90 3.60
N HIS A 58 -3.86 -22.58 4.36
CA HIS A 58 -2.65 -23.41 4.47
C HIS A 58 -2.39 -23.75 5.94
N GLU A 59 -2.22 -25.04 6.23
CA GLU A 59 -2.00 -25.52 7.60
C GLU A 59 -0.60 -25.20 8.15
N ASN A 60 0.34 -24.88 7.26
CA ASN A 60 1.75 -24.67 7.58
C ASN A 60 2.18 -23.19 7.62
N ILE A 61 1.23 -22.25 7.61
CA ILE A 61 1.51 -20.81 7.64
C ILE A 61 0.86 -20.18 8.88
N VAL A 62 1.65 -19.47 9.68
CA VAL A 62 1.20 -18.77 10.89
C VAL A 62 1.22 -17.26 10.65
N GLY A 63 0.11 -16.60 10.96
CA GLY A 63 -0.01 -15.14 10.90
C GLY A 63 0.64 -14.48 12.11
N ILE A 64 1.46 -13.44 11.87
CA ILE A 64 2.15 -12.65 12.89
C ILE A 64 1.95 -11.17 12.56
N ASP A 65 1.80 -10.33 13.60
CA ASP A 65 1.81 -8.87 13.48
C ASP A 65 2.88 -8.31 14.43
N ALA A 66 3.83 -7.54 13.89
CA ALA A 66 5.03 -7.09 14.59
C ALA A 66 5.12 -5.56 14.62
N SER A 67 5.83 -5.02 15.60
CA SER A 67 6.02 -3.57 15.74
C SER A 67 6.92 -3.00 14.63
N ILE A 68 6.64 -1.76 14.20
CA ILE A 68 7.47 -1.03 13.23
C ILE A 68 8.83 -0.66 13.83
N PHE A 69 8.84 -0.12 15.05
CA PHE A 69 10.10 0.17 15.74
C PHE A 69 10.69 -1.10 16.34
N MET A 70 11.96 -1.33 16.07
CA MET A 70 12.73 -2.47 16.56
C MET A 70 14.03 -2.01 17.20
N HIS A 71 14.55 -2.79 18.15
CA HIS A 71 15.84 -2.50 18.78
C HIS A 71 16.97 -2.48 17.73
N PRO A 72 17.89 -1.49 17.71
CA PRO A 72 18.88 -1.34 16.64
C PRO A 72 19.76 -2.56 16.39
N SER A 73 20.04 -3.36 17.43
CA SER A 73 20.82 -4.61 17.28
C SER A 73 20.15 -5.65 16.38
N THR A 74 18.84 -5.56 16.15
CA THR A 74 18.10 -6.44 15.21
C THR A 74 18.63 -6.33 13.78
N TRP A 75 19.14 -5.14 13.40
CA TRP A 75 19.58 -4.83 12.03
C TRP A 75 21.09 -4.97 11.82
N LYS A 76 21.82 -5.48 12.82
CA LYS A 76 23.28 -5.72 12.74
C LYS A 76 23.63 -7.12 12.20
N ALA A 77 22.62 -7.93 11.88
CA ALA A 77 22.78 -9.27 11.34
C ALA A 77 23.55 -9.27 10.00
#